data_AF-A0AA45QQN5-F1
#
_entry.id   AF-A0AA45QQN5-F1
#
_cell.length_a   1.000
_cell.length_b   1.000
_cell.length_c   1.000
_cell.angle_alpha   90.00
_cell.angle_beta   90.00
_cell.angle_gamma   90.00
#
_symmetry.space_group_name_H-M   'P 1'
#
loop_
_entity.id
_entity.type
_entity.pdbx_description
1 polymer ?
#
loop_
_entity_poly.entity_id
_entity_poly.type
_entity_poly.pdbx_seq_one_letter_code
_entity_poly.pdbx_strand_id
1 'polypeptide(L)' 'MTFTNKNKFFQYTVTLDTSNNIFMAALATDRHVYAAGNTIEEAVNNLEALV' A
#
# COMPACT_ATOMS: atom_id res chain seq x y z
N MET A 1 -9.48 8.72 1.55
CA MET A 1 -10.21 7.43 1.47
C MET A 1 -9.21 6.33 1.74
N THR A 2 -9.53 5.37 2.62
CA THR A 2 -8.63 4.26 2.97
C THR A 2 -9.31 2.96 2.56
N PHE A 3 -8.63 2.17 1.73
CA PHE A 3 -9.12 0.87 1.27
C PHE A 3 -8.23 -0.23 1.85
N THR A 4 -8.86 -1.23 2.47
CA THR A 4 -8.18 -2.43 2.99
C THR A 4 -8.50 -3.59 2.05
N ASN A 5 -7.48 -4.15 1.39
CA ASN A 5 -7.65 -5.29 0.50
C ASN A 5 -6.91 -6.49 1.12
N LYS A 6 -7.62 -7.63 1.25
CA LYS A 6 -7.04 -8.91 1.62
C LYS A 6 -6.65 -9.63 0.32
N ASN A 7 -5.46 -9.36 -0.18
CA ASN A 7 -4.85 -10.26 -1.16
C ASN A 7 -4.33 -11.48 -0.38
N LYS A 8 -4.32 -12.68 -0.98
CA LYS A 8 -4.18 -13.98 -0.28
C LYS A 8 -2.92 -14.15 0.60
N PHE A 9 -1.96 -13.22 0.56
CA PHE A 9 -0.66 -13.34 1.22
C PHE A 9 -0.46 -12.40 2.44
N PHE A 10 -1.11 -11.24 2.53
CA PHE A 10 -1.03 -10.34 3.70
C PHE A 10 -2.11 -9.25 3.66
N GLN A 11 -2.38 -8.64 4.82
CA GLN A 11 -3.30 -7.51 4.93
C GLN A 11 -2.54 -6.20 4.78
N TYR A 12 -3.06 -5.30 3.95
CA TYR A 12 -2.49 -3.97 3.75
C TYR A 12 -3.56 -2.88 3.67
N THR A 13 -3.14 -1.66 3.95
CA THR A 13 -3.96 -0.44 3.83
C THR A 13 -3.38 0.45 2.75
N VAL A 14 -4.23 0.97 1.87
CA VAL A 14 -3.83 1.92 0.83
C VAL A 14 -4.39 3.30 1.16
N THR A 15 -3.52 4.30 1.07
CA THR A 15 -3.82 5.72 1.30
C THR A 15 -3.36 6.53 0.10
N LEU A 16 -4.18 7.48 -0.35
CA LEU A 16 -3.79 8.45 -1.37
C LEU A 16 -3.15 9.66 -0.67
N ASP A 17 -1.88 9.92 -0.96
CA ASP A 17 -1.24 11.19 -0.61
C ASP A 17 -1.55 12.20 -1.71
N THR A 18 -2.47 13.13 -1.40
CA THR A 18 -2.91 14.17 -2.32
C THR A 18 -1.85 15.24 -2.59
N SER A 19 -0.80 15.32 -1.77
CA SER A 19 0.27 16.32 -1.92
C SER A 19 1.21 15.94 -3.06
N ASN A 20 1.50 14.64 -3.16
CA ASN A 20 2.38 14.07 -4.18
C ASN A 20 1.59 13.34 -5.28
N ASN A 21 0.27 13.20 -5.11
CA ASN A 21 -0.63 12.47 -5.99
C ASN A 21 -0.22 11.00 -6.21
N ILE A 22 0.23 10.36 -5.13
CA ILE A 22 0.72 8.97 -5.12
C ILE A 22 -0.11 8.11 -4.16
N PHE A 23 -0.18 6.82 -4.45
CA PHE A 23 -0.75 5.83 -3.54
C PHE A 23 0.35 5.24 -2.66
N MET A 24 0.06 5.14 -1.36
CA MET A 24 0.92 4.49 -0.37
C MET A 24 0.21 3.26 0.16
N ALA A 25 0.81 2.09 -0.05
CA ALA A 25 0.37 0.82 0.52
C ALA A 25 1.26 0.49 1.72
N ALA A 26 0.65 0.20 2.87
CA ALA A 26 1.36 -0.19 4.09
C ALA A 26 0.80 -1.49 4.65
N LEU A 27 1.62 -2.33 5.31
CA LEU A 27 1.10 -3.51 5.99
C LEU A 27 0.14 -3.10 7.09
N ALA A 28 -0.95 -3.86 7.24
CA ALA A 28 -1.92 -3.64 8.30
C ALA A 28 -1.33 -4.00 9.68
N THR A 29 -0.36 -4.91 9.72
CA THR A 29 0.33 -5.36 10.93
C THR A 29 1.48 -4.44 11.33
N ASP A 30 2.19 -3.86 10.36
CA ASP A 30 3.30 -2.93 10.61
C ASP A 30 3.29 -1.78 9.59
N ARG A 31 2.89 -0.60 10.06
CA ARG A 31 2.79 0.60 9.21
C ARG A 31 4.16 1.19 8.83
N HIS A 32 5.27 0.69 9.38
CA HIS A 32 6.61 1.08 8.95
C HIS A 32 7.04 0.35 7.67
N VAL A 33 6.41 -0.78 7.36
CA VAL A 33 6.60 -1.49 6.09
C VAL A 33 5.57 -0.95 5.12
N TYR A 34 6.00 -0.01 4.28
CA TYR A 34 5.16 0.60 3.26
C TYR A 34 5.92 0.79 1.95
N ALA A 35 5.16 0.84 0.88
CA ALA A 35 5.64 1.18 -0.45
C ALA A 35 4.71 2.21 -1.09
N ALA A 36 5.26 2.99 -2.01
CA ALA A 36 4.52 3.97 -2.80
C ALA A 36 4.44 3.53 -4.27
N GLY A 37 3.43 4.04 -4.98
CA GLY A 37 3.26 3.86 -6.41
C GLY A 37 2.28 4.86 -7.01
N ASN A 38 2.35 5.03 -8.32
CA ASN A 38 1.46 5.92 -9.07
C ASN A 38 0.03 5.37 -9.17
N THR A 39 -0.13 4.06 -8.99
CA THR A 39 -1.42 3.38 -8.90
C THR A 39 -1.48 2.52 -7.64
N ILE A 40 -2.69 2.11 -7.25
CA ILE A 40 -2.89 1.17 -6.14
C ILE A 40 -2.15 -0.14 -6.41
N GLU A 41 -2.21 -0.65 -7.64
CA GLU A 41 -1.56 -1.91 -8.03
C GLU A 41 -0.03 -1.80 -7.93
N GLU A 42 0.56 -0.69 -8.37
CA GLU A 42 1.99 -0.44 -8.27
C GLU A 42 2.44 -0.35 -6.81
N ALA A 43 1.70 0.39 -5.98
CA ALA A 43 2.01 0.52 -4.56
C ALA A 43 1.94 -0.83 -3.83
N VAL A 44 0.94 -1.66 -4.16
CA VAL A 44 0.79 -3.00 -3.57
C VAL A 44 1.87 -3.95 -4.06
N ASN A 45 2.19 -3.97 -5.35
CA ASN A 45 3.24 -4.83 -5.89
C ASN A 45 4.62 -4.46 -5.32
N ASN A 46 4.90 -3.16 -5.17
CA ASN A 46 6.10 -2.70 -4.48
C ASN A 46 6.12 -3.11 -3.01
N LEU A 47 4.97 -3.13 -2.33
CA LEU A 47 4.85 -3.63 -0.97
C LEU A 47 5.08 -5.15 -0.91
N GLU A 48 4.55 -5.91 -1.87
CA GLU A 48 4.77 -7.35 -2.02
C GLU A 48 6.26 -7.69 -2.17
N ALA A 49 7.04 -6.85 -2.85
CA ALA A 49 8.48 -7.06 -3.00
C ALA A 49 9.29 -6.82 -1.70
N LEU A 50 8.69 -6.21 -0.67
CA LEU A 50 9.35 -5.89 0.61
C LEU A 50 9.07 -6.93 1.71
N VAL A 51 8.09 -7.83 1.52
CA VAL A 51 7.68 -8.88 2.48
C VAL A 51 7.95 -10.27 1.94
#